data_AF-K0EWY4-F1
#
_entry.id   AF-K0EWY4-F1
#
_cell.length_a   1.000
_cell.length_b   1.000
_cell.length_c   1.000
_cell.angle_alpha   90.00
_cell.angle_beta   90.00
_cell.angle_gamma   90.00
#
_symmetry.space_group_name_H-M   'P 1'
#
loop_
_entity.id
_entity.type
_entity.pdbx_description
1 polymer ?
#
loop_
_entity_poly.entity_id
_entity_poly.type
_entity_poly.pdbx_seq_one_letter_code
_entity_poly.pdbx_strand_id
1 'polypeptide(L)'
;MSWEDQHTRTEIVHLVLARAAVDPADPHLFADIPGLRRLFGDADGLLLALRYRWNNHLDAKLDQALTRGQSAIDAYLELAAEQPVLRAVLDAQYRRRRQTSQALAR
;
A
#
# COMPACT_ATOMS: atom_id res chain seq x y z
N MET A 1 16.26 -0.09 15.10
CA MET A 1 16.38 -0.11 13.63
C MET A 1 17.49 0.85 13.25
N SER A 2 18.48 0.41 12.47
CA SER A 2 19.56 1.30 12.04
C SER A 2 19.06 2.29 10.97
N TRP A 3 19.85 3.32 10.71
CA TRP A 3 19.59 4.22 9.57
C TRP A 3 19.63 3.44 8.24
N GLU A 4 20.55 2.51 8.10
CA GLU A 4 20.66 1.61 6.94
C GLU A 4 19.38 0.78 6.75
N ASP A 5 18.84 0.18 7.81
CA ASP A 5 17.60 -0.59 7.74
C ASP A 5 16.42 0.28 7.27
N GLN A 6 16.33 1.53 7.74
CA GLN A 6 15.28 2.44 7.33
C GLN A 6 15.41 2.84 5.85
N HIS A 7 16.64 3.02 5.37
CA HIS A 7 16.90 3.27 3.96
C HIS A 7 16.48 2.08 3.10
N THR A 8 16.92 0.86 3.46
CA THR A 8 16.55 -0.36 2.72
C THR A 8 15.04 -0.63 2.75
N ARG A 9 14.35 -0.35 3.87
CA ARG A 9 12.88 -0.42 3.91
C ARG A 9 12.23 0.52 2.89
N THR A 10 12.78 1.73 2.76
CA THR A 10 12.31 2.74 1.80
C THR A 10 12.56 2.27 0.36
N GLU A 11 13.74 1.73 0.07
CA GLU A 11 14.07 1.15 -1.23
C GLU A 11 13.13 -0.01 -1.62
N ILE A 12 12.83 -0.92 -0.68
CA ILE A 12 11.88 -2.02 -0.89
C ILE A 12 10.48 -1.49 -1.22
N VAL A 13 10.01 -0.46 -0.51
CA VAL A 13 8.71 0.19 -0.79
C VAL A 13 8.73 0.80 -2.19
N HIS A 14 9.79 1.53 -2.55
CA HIS A 14 9.91 2.10 -3.88
C HIS A 14 9.97 1.04 -4.98
N LEU A 15 10.70 -0.06 -4.77
CA LEU A 15 10.77 -1.16 -5.72
C LEU A 15 9.38 -1.78 -5.97
N VAL A 16 8.62 -2.06 -4.93
CA VAL A 16 7.27 -2.62 -5.09
C VAL A 16 6.34 -1.65 -5.80
N LEU A 17 6.38 -0.36 -5.43
CA LEU A 17 5.57 0.64 -6.12
C LEU A 17 5.99 0.81 -7.59
N ALA A 18 7.29 0.70 -7.91
CA ALA A 18 7.75 0.72 -9.30
C ALA A 18 7.24 -0.49 -10.09
N ARG A 19 7.27 -1.70 -9.52
CA ARG A 19 6.69 -2.90 -10.14
C ARG A 19 5.16 -2.77 -10.31
N ALA A 20 4.48 -2.27 -9.28
CA ALA A 20 3.03 -2.08 -9.30
C ALA A 20 2.56 -0.99 -10.27
N ALA A 21 3.42 -0.05 -10.64
CA ALA A 21 3.11 0.92 -11.68
C ALA A 21 2.94 0.25 -13.06
N VAL A 22 3.55 -0.93 -13.27
CA VAL A 22 3.37 -1.75 -14.47
C VAL A 22 2.13 -2.63 -14.33
N ASP A 23 2.07 -3.45 -13.27
CA ASP A 23 0.91 -4.27 -12.95
C ASP A 23 0.69 -4.37 -11.43
N PRO A 24 -0.28 -3.64 -10.85
CA PRO A 24 -0.55 -3.67 -9.43
C PRO A 24 -1.23 -4.99 -8.98
N ALA A 25 -1.74 -5.78 -9.93
CA ALA A 25 -2.42 -7.05 -9.67
C ALA A 25 -1.52 -8.28 -9.86
N ASP A 26 -0.25 -8.09 -10.23
CA ASP A 26 0.72 -9.17 -10.45
C ASP A 26 0.78 -10.11 -9.22
N PRO A 27 0.57 -11.44 -9.38
CA PRO A 27 0.78 -12.42 -8.30
C PRO A 27 2.19 -12.40 -7.72
N HIS A 28 3.20 -12.00 -8.50
CA HIS A 28 4.61 -11.97 -8.13
C HIS A 28 5.11 -10.58 -7.69
N LEU A 29 4.21 -9.63 -7.44
CA LEU A 29 4.58 -8.26 -7.08
C LEU A 29 5.60 -8.17 -5.93
N PHE A 30 5.49 -9.07 -4.94
CA PHE A 30 6.35 -9.14 -3.75
C PHE A 30 7.43 -10.23 -3.82
N ALA A 31 7.55 -10.94 -4.94
CA ALA A 31 8.52 -12.02 -5.11
C ALA A 31 9.95 -11.47 -5.31
N ASP A 32 10.96 -12.24 -4.87
CA ASP A 32 12.37 -11.96 -5.16
C ASP A 32 12.82 -10.54 -4.79
N ILE A 33 12.41 -10.07 -3.61
CA ILE A 33 12.84 -8.78 -3.06
C ILE A 33 13.89 -9.00 -1.97
N PRO A 34 15.16 -8.64 -2.22
CA PRO A 34 16.22 -8.70 -1.22
C PRO A 34 15.84 -7.94 0.04
N GLY A 35 16.08 -8.55 1.21
CA GLY A 35 15.82 -7.92 2.50
C GLY A 35 14.36 -7.91 2.97
N LEU A 36 13.38 -8.24 2.11
CA LEU A 36 11.95 -8.19 2.47
C LEU A 36 11.64 -9.04 3.70
N ARG A 37 12.03 -10.32 3.72
CA ARG A 37 11.80 -11.20 4.87
C ARG A 37 12.43 -10.67 6.16
N ARG A 38 13.64 -10.12 6.07
CA ARG A 38 14.36 -9.57 7.23
C ARG A 38 13.69 -8.32 7.79
N LEU A 39 13.23 -7.44 6.91
CA LEU A 39 12.77 -6.09 7.28
C LEU A 39 11.26 -6.01 7.48
N PHE A 40 10.47 -6.86 6.83
CA PHE A 40 9.01 -6.85 6.88
C PHE A 40 8.42 -8.19 7.35
N GLY A 41 9.22 -9.22 7.56
CA GLY A 41 8.74 -10.58 7.86
C GLY A 41 8.35 -11.32 6.59
N ASP A 42 7.39 -10.79 5.85
CA ASP A 42 6.89 -11.36 4.60
C ASP A 42 6.15 -10.30 3.75
N ALA A 43 5.48 -10.77 2.68
CA ALA A 43 4.68 -9.91 1.82
C ALA A 43 3.49 -9.26 2.55
N ASP A 44 2.90 -9.96 3.53
CA ASP A 44 1.80 -9.42 4.34
C ASP A 44 2.28 -8.29 5.25
N GLY A 45 3.48 -8.40 5.81
CA GLY A 45 4.10 -7.32 6.58
C GLY A 45 4.43 -6.09 5.73
N LEU A 46 4.87 -6.27 4.48
CA LEU A 46 5.05 -5.16 3.55
C LEU A 46 3.71 -4.53 3.15
N LEU A 47 2.69 -5.35 2.86
CA LEU A 47 1.34 -4.87 2.56
C LEU A 47 0.73 -4.10 3.75
N LEU A 48 0.99 -4.54 4.98
CA LEU A 48 0.58 -3.84 6.19
C LEU A 48 1.26 -2.47 6.29
N ALA A 49 2.56 -2.38 5.99
CA ALA A 49 3.28 -1.11 5.97
C ALA A 49 2.73 -0.13 4.91
N LEU A 50 2.38 -0.63 3.71
CA LEU A 50 1.74 0.15 2.66
C LEU A 50 0.35 0.66 3.09
N ARG A 51 -0.45 -0.19 3.75
CA ARG A 51 -1.74 0.19 4.32
C ARG A 51 -1.61 1.24 5.42
N TYR A 52 -0.63 1.08 6.30
CA TYR A 52 -0.35 2.06 7.35
C TYR A 52 0.01 3.42 6.75
N ARG A 53 0.87 3.46 5.72
CA ARG A 53 1.21 4.69 5.00
C ARG A 53 -0.02 5.36 4.40
N TRP A 54 -0.86 4.59 3.71
CA TRP A 54 -2.12 5.10 3.15
C TRP A 54 -3.02 5.70 4.22
N ASN A 55 -3.27 4.96 5.30
CA ASN A 55 -4.15 5.42 6.39
C ASN A 55 -3.62 6.69 7.06
N ASN A 56 -2.32 6.74 7.35
CA ASN A 56 -1.71 7.91 7.99
C ASN A 56 -1.85 9.18 7.11
N HIS A 57 -1.71 9.05 5.78
CA HIS A 57 -1.94 10.16 4.87
C HIS A 57 -3.42 10.50 4.71
N LEU A 58 -4.30 9.50 4.74
CA LEU A 58 -5.74 9.72 4.68
C LEU A 58 -6.23 10.47 5.91
N ASP A 59 -5.77 10.12 7.10
CA ASP A 59 -6.11 10.82 8.34
C ASP A 59 -5.70 12.30 8.26
N ALA A 60 -4.49 12.59 7.76
CA ALA A 60 -4.05 13.96 7.52
C ALA A 60 -4.89 14.71 6.46
N LYS A 61 -5.29 14.03 5.38
CA LYS A 61 -6.18 14.61 4.35
C LYS A 61 -7.57 14.90 4.89
N LEU A 62 -8.10 14.04 5.75
CA LEU A 62 -9.41 14.23 6.40
C LEU A 62 -9.39 15.43 7.36
N ASP A 63 -8.33 15.59 8.15
CA ASP A 63 -8.16 16.76 9.04
C ASP A 63 -8.12 18.08 8.24
N GLN A 64 -7.37 18.10 7.13
CA GLN A 64 -7.34 19.24 6.22
C GLN A 64 -8.69 19.53 5.57
N ALA A 65 -9.42 18.47 5.16
CA ALA A 65 -10.73 18.60 4.54
C ALA A 65 -11.76 19.21 5.49
N LEU A 66 -11.75 18.80 6.76
CA LEU A 66 -12.59 19.41 7.81
C LEU A 66 -12.32 20.92 7.93
N THR A 67 -11.05 21.32 7.93
CA THR A 67 -10.66 22.74 8.01
C THR A 67 -11.09 23.54 6.77
N ARG A 68 -11.11 22.90 5.59
CA ARG A 68 -11.47 23.54 4.31
C ARG A 68 -12.95 23.43 3.95
N GLY A 69 -13.76 22.74 4.76
CA GLY A 69 -15.16 22.44 4.43
C GLY A 69 -15.33 21.48 3.23
N GLN A 70 -14.31 20.66 2.93
CA GLN A 70 -14.36 19.65 1.88
C GLN A 70 -14.95 18.34 2.42
N SER A 71 -15.56 17.53 1.55
CA SER A 71 -16.09 16.23 1.98
C SER A 71 -14.99 15.20 2.21
N ALA A 72 -15.26 14.20 3.05
CA ALA A 72 -14.34 13.07 3.25
C ALA A 72 -14.10 12.27 1.95
N ILE A 73 -15.09 12.24 1.05
CA ILE A 73 -14.98 11.59 -0.26
C ILE A 73 -14.00 12.36 -1.15
N ASP A 74 -14.08 13.69 -1.19
CA ASP A 74 -13.16 14.52 -1.97
C ASP A 74 -11.72 14.35 -1.47
N ALA A 75 -11.52 14.34 -0.14
CA ALA A 75 -10.21 14.11 0.48
C ALA A 75 -9.63 12.74 0.10
N TYR A 76 -10.46 11.70 0.10
CA TYR A 76 -10.08 10.35 -0.33
C TYR A 76 -9.69 10.32 -1.81
N LEU A 77 -10.48 10.96 -2.68
CA LEU A 77 -10.22 11.00 -4.12
C LEU A 77 -8.96 11.80 -4.45
N GLU A 78 -8.72 12.91 -3.75
CA GLU A 78 -7.48 13.69 -3.85
C GLU A 78 -6.27 12.83 -3.48
N LEU A 79 -6.32 12.12 -2.36
CA LEU A 79 -5.23 11.21 -1.97
C LEU A 79 -5.02 10.08 -2.97
N ALA A 80 -6.11 9.52 -3.51
CA ALA A 80 -6.02 8.47 -4.54
C ALA A 80 -5.38 9.00 -5.82
N ALA A 81 -5.66 10.25 -6.20
CA ALA A 81 -5.03 10.92 -7.34
C ALA A 81 -3.55 11.25 -7.09
N GLU A 82 -3.17 11.58 -5.86
CA GLU A 82 -1.77 11.81 -5.46
C GLU A 82 -0.94 10.52 -5.41
N GLN A 83 -1.57 9.40 -5.03
CA GLN A 83 -0.89 8.11 -4.83
C GLN A 83 -1.62 6.96 -5.56
N PRO A 84 -1.78 7.05 -6.90
CA PRO A 84 -2.63 6.12 -7.65
C PRO A 84 -2.09 4.68 -7.59
N VAL A 85 -0.77 4.51 -7.64
CA VAL A 85 -0.14 3.18 -7.60
C VAL A 85 -0.33 2.52 -6.23
N LEU A 86 -0.17 3.26 -5.14
CA LEU A 86 -0.40 2.72 -3.79
C LEU A 86 -1.86 2.29 -3.62
N ARG A 87 -2.80 3.12 -4.08
CA ARG A 87 -4.23 2.79 -4.06
C ARG A 87 -4.51 1.53 -4.87
N ALA A 88 -3.96 1.43 -6.07
CA ALA A 88 -4.13 0.28 -6.95
C ALA A 88 -3.60 -1.03 -6.34
N VAL A 89 -2.45 -1.01 -5.65
CA VAL A 89 -1.93 -2.17 -4.90
C VAL A 89 -2.93 -2.60 -3.82
N LEU A 90 -3.41 -1.67 -3.01
CA LEU A 90 -4.34 -1.98 -1.92
C LEU A 90 -5.66 -2.55 -2.46
N ASP A 91 -6.16 -2.03 -3.58
CA ASP A 91 -7.38 -2.52 -4.23
C ASP A 91 -7.20 -3.91 -4.84
N ALA A 92 -6.06 -4.16 -5.49
CA ALA A 92 -5.72 -5.47 -6.03
C ALA A 92 -5.65 -6.53 -4.92
N GLN A 93 -5.01 -6.21 -3.79
CA GLN A 93 -4.92 -7.14 -2.65
C GLN A 93 -6.27 -7.34 -1.96
N TYR A 94 -7.12 -6.30 -1.88
CA TYR A 94 -8.49 -6.46 -1.38
C TYR A 94 -9.30 -7.42 -2.28
N ARG A 95 -9.22 -7.25 -3.61
CA ARG A 95 -9.88 -8.16 -4.57
C ARG A 95 -9.39 -9.59 -4.43
N ARG A 96 -8.07 -9.79 -4.37
CA ARG A 96 -7.44 -11.12 -4.22
C ARG A 96 -7.90 -11.81 -2.94
N ARG A 97 -7.83 -11.12 -1.79
CA ARG A 97 -8.28 -11.67 -0.50
C ARG A 97 -9.75 -12.06 -0.54
N ARG A 98 -10.61 -11.21 -1.14
CA ARG A 98 -12.04 -11.50 -1.30
C ARG A 98 -12.27 -12.76 -2.15
N GLN A 99 -11.54 -12.91 -3.24
CA GLN A 99 -11.63 -14.09 -4.11
C GLN A 99 -11.18 -15.37 -3.38
N THR A 100 -10.08 -15.32 -2.64
CA THR A 100 -9.61 -16.47 -1.83
C THR A 100 -10.64 -16.86 -0.78
N SER A 101 -11.23 -15.89 -0.07
CA SER A 101 -12.30 -16.18 0.91
C SER A 101 -13.54 -16.80 0.27
N GLN A 102 -13.92 -16.35 -0.93
CA GLN A 102 -15.05 -16.92 -1.67
C GLN A 102 -14.78 -18.34 -2.20
N ALA A 103 -13.54 -18.63 -2.60
CA ALA A 103 -13.16 -19.96 -3.07
C ALA A 103 -13.17 -21.00 -1.95
N LEU A 104 -12.75 -20.62 -0.74
CA LEU A 104 -12.76 -21.50 0.45
C LEU A 104 -14.16 -21.74 1.04
N ALA A 105 -15.15 -20.95 0.65
CA ALA A 105 -16.53 -21.10 1.11
C ALA A 105 -17.39 -22.05 0.23
N ARG A 106 -16.80 -22.65 -0.82
CA ARG A 106 -17.44 -23.63 -1.70
C ARG A 106 -17.03 -25.04 -1.32
#